data_AF-A0A7Y7DLW7-F1
#
_entry.id   AF-A0A7Y7DLW7-F1
#
_cell.length_a   1.000
_cell.length_b   1.000
_cell.length_c   1.000
_cell.angle_alpha   90.00
_cell.angle_beta   90.00
_cell.angle_gamma   90.00
#
_symmetry.space_group_name_H-M   'P 1'
#
loop_
_entity.id
_entity.type
_entity.pdbx_description
1 polymer ?
#
loop_
_entity_poly.entity_id
_entity_poly.type
_entity_poly.pdbx_seq_one_letter_code
_entity_poly.pdbx_strand_id
1 'polypeptide(L)'
;MEVSDASNDECNGKLHQYTFNLCVDRSVIERHKSHFLFVTLYNKSVTELGSVLCSSLLARLTTTQKLEHANFTQIFPSLGFFGGGKHTPLNVSIHKKVRSIRVAINNDQAYLNVAGIKIYNENGELYTPDGNVQVTASSNVKQDKDLSRVLIDKGFHSARESNPWFDITFKDEVYVSWLVIQNRMDKYGLRAKHLTVYAQTNDQSSELIYSALNDTINRKYLKYQIVRHLGDAVISKTANNAADMRIALLNKLISKYYDGLDTVEYADLYFLKQLISTWQITQLQAEPLEEELKLLAVIVVAETKNSLSYSLTAYSALLPSKKSVLLFEGFLNRLRGKQQLPLVQITKHAMAIKGVLTNNVPKVMNVLTSLMAELTELGYKPCLGYGTLLGACRDDGFIEHDDDVDILIELTDKEIDTSDVMALRQEMISKLDDKKYRIKYGQSHTFNVHVYDIASNIMIDVFPYWFNNNQVHLHMQKMKIKGIDKQFFEGRENIALYDHKVPVPANPEQFLLELYGTGWGISDRFYEWPWPLKD
;
A
#
# COMPACT_ATOMS: atom_id res chain seq x y z
N MET A 1 -25.32 24.67 4.16
CA MET A 1 -25.15 23.37 3.49
C MET A 1 -24.00 23.55 2.54
N GLU A 2 -22.79 23.15 2.95
CA GLU A 2 -21.63 23.15 2.05
C GLU A 2 -21.57 21.76 1.40
N VAL A 3 -21.55 21.75 0.07
CA VAL A 3 -21.39 20.53 -0.72
C VAL A 3 -19.93 20.50 -1.15
N SER A 4 -19.15 19.57 -0.61
CA SER A 4 -17.83 19.26 -1.18
C SER A 4 -18.00 18.11 -2.16
N ASP A 5 -17.76 18.42 -3.43
CA ASP A 5 -17.92 17.49 -4.54
C ASP A 5 -16.70 16.57 -4.63
N ALA A 6 -16.91 15.26 -4.48
CA ALA A 6 -15.88 14.26 -4.75
C ALA A 6 -16.04 13.76 -6.20
N SER A 7 -15.25 14.37 -7.09
CA SER A 7 -14.93 14.02 -8.47
C SER A 7 -16.07 14.07 -9.52
N ASN A 8 -15.94 15.01 -10.46
CA ASN A 8 -16.55 14.98 -11.79
C ASN A 8 -15.78 14.04 -12.72
N ASP A 9 -15.87 12.73 -12.49
CA ASP A 9 -15.52 11.74 -13.53
C ASP A 9 -16.83 11.19 -14.10
N GLU A 10 -16.92 11.16 -15.43
CA GLU A 10 -18.04 10.56 -16.15
C GLU A 10 -18.36 9.15 -15.63
N CYS A 11 -19.66 8.87 -15.47
CA CYS A 11 -20.28 7.67 -14.90
C CYS A 11 -19.67 6.34 -15.39
N ASN A 12 -18.56 5.90 -14.80
CA ASN A 12 -17.95 4.58 -14.99
C ASN A 12 -18.24 3.64 -13.81
N GLY A 13 -19.50 3.60 -13.35
CA GLY A 13 -19.98 2.59 -12.40
C GLY A 13 -19.31 2.58 -11.01
N LYS A 14 -18.59 3.63 -10.62
CA LYS A 14 -18.03 3.78 -9.27
C LYS A 14 -19.02 4.51 -8.37
N LEU A 15 -19.20 4.02 -7.13
CA LEU A 15 -19.96 4.70 -6.09
C LEU A 15 -19.22 5.99 -5.68
N HIS A 16 -19.85 7.14 -5.90
CA HIS A 16 -19.39 8.43 -5.36
C HIS A 16 -20.00 8.62 -3.96
N GLN A 17 -19.16 8.97 -2.98
CA GLN A 17 -19.60 9.25 -1.62
C GLN A 17 -19.58 10.76 -1.38
N TYR A 18 -20.76 11.33 -1.15
CA TYR A 18 -20.93 12.73 -0.77
C TYR A 18 -21.12 12.84 0.73
N THR A 19 -20.41 13.77 1.37
CA THR A 19 -20.60 14.08 2.80
C THR A 19 -21.20 15.47 2.93
N PHE A 20 -22.33 15.57 3.62
CA PHE A 20 -23.01 16.84 3.88
C PHE A 20 -22.87 17.20 5.35
N ASN A 21 -22.42 18.44 5.62
CA ASN A 21 -22.47 19.00 6.96
C ASN A 21 -23.76 19.84 7.12
N LEU A 22 -24.64 19.39 8.01
CA LEU A 22 -25.84 20.11 8.39
C LEU A 22 -25.61 20.78 9.76
N CYS A 23 -25.53 22.11 9.77
CA CYS A 23 -25.51 22.88 11.02
C CYS A 23 -26.94 23.29 11.39
N VAL A 24 -27.38 22.91 12.58
CA VAL A 24 -28.63 23.38 13.18
C VAL A 24 -28.30 24.12 14.46
N ASP A 25 -28.90 25.30 14.62
CA ASP A 25 -28.68 26.11 15.83
C ASP A 25 -29.12 25.34 17.08
N ARG A 26 -28.28 25.36 18.11
CA ARG A 26 -28.52 24.64 19.37
C ARG A 26 -29.85 25.05 20.01
N SER A 27 -30.21 26.33 19.97
CA SER A 27 -31.46 26.84 20.54
C SER A 27 -32.70 26.26 19.84
N VAL A 28 -32.58 25.88 18.57
CA VAL A 28 -33.65 25.19 17.83
C VAL A 28 -33.80 23.77 18.35
N ILE A 29 -32.69 23.03 18.47
CA ILE A 29 -32.72 21.66 19.01
C ILE A 29 -33.23 21.64 20.46
N GLU A 30 -32.83 22.61 21.28
CA GLU A 30 -33.26 22.74 22.68
C GLU A 30 -34.74 23.06 22.84
N ARG A 31 -35.35 23.81 21.91
CA ARG A 31 -36.80 24.07 21.92
C ARG A 31 -37.62 22.87 21.45
N HIS A 32 -37.02 21.98 20.65
CA HIS A 32 -37.72 20.89 19.98
C HIS A 32 -37.25 19.50 20.45
N LYS A 33 -36.87 19.32 21.72
CA LYS A 33 -36.25 18.07 22.24
C LYS A 33 -37.02 16.78 21.94
N SER A 34 -38.34 16.84 21.89
CA SER A 34 -39.22 15.69 21.59
C SER A 34 -39.46 15.45 20.10
N HIS A 35 -38.96 16.30 19.22
CA HIS A 35 -39.15 16.21 17.77
C HIS A 35 -37.98 15.51 17.09
N PHE A 36 -38.25 14.97 15.90
CA PHE A 36 -37.23 14.43 15.01
C PHE A 36 -36.76 15.50 14.02
N LEU A 37 -35.45 15.55 13.82
CA LEU A 37 -34.83 16.21 12.68
C LEU A 37 -34.75 15.19 11.53
N PHE A 38 -35.36 15.51 10.39
CA PHE A 38 -35.30 14.69 9.18
C PHE A 38 -34.32 15.30 8.18
N VAL A 39 -33.49 14.47 7.57
CA VAL A 39 -32.62 14.84 6.46
C VAL A 39 -33.12 14.11 5.22
N THR A 40 -33.52 14.86 4.21
CA THR A 40 -34.11 14.33 2.99
C THR A 40 -33.31 14.82 1.78
N LEU A 41 -32.92 13.90 0.91
CA LEU A 41 -32.30 14.23 -0.38
C LEU A 41 -33.38 14.38 -1.43
N TYR A 42 -33.30 15.49 -2.17
CA TYR A 42 -34.17 15.77 -3.31
C TYR A 42 -33.33 15.67 -4.58
N ASN A 43 -33.43 14.54 -5.31
CA ASN A 43 -32.70 14.32 -6.56
C ASN A 43 -33.59 13.75 -7.68
N LYS A 44 -34.70 14.42 -8.01
CA LYS A 44 -35.81 13.90 -8.85
C LYS A 44 -36.66 12.81 -8.16
N SER A 45 -36.18 12.24 -7.06
CA SER A 45 -36.94 11.46 -6.09
C SER A 45 -36.76 12.07 -4.68
N VAL A 46 -37.73 11.87 -3.79
CA VAL A 46 -37.65 12.27 -2.38
C VAL A 46 -37.22 11.04 -1.57
N THR A 47 -35.98 11.03 -1.12
CA THR A 47 -35.45 9.93 -0.28
C THR A 47 -35.09 10.49 1.09
N GLU A 48 -35.74 10.01 2.15
CA GLU A 48 -35.29 10.27 3.53
C GLU A 48 -33.94 9.59 3.72
N LEU A 49 -32.89 10.40 3.94
CA LEU A 49 -31.54 9.91 4.24
C LEU A 49 -31.42 9.46 5.69
N GLY A 50 -32.23 10.04 6.58
CA GLY A 50 -32.36 9.60 7.96
C GLY A 50 -33.06 10.61 8.85
N SER A 51 -33.37 10.17 10.06
CA SER A 51 -33.99 10.99 11.09
C SER A 51 -33.32 10.79 12.45
N VAL A 52 -33.33 11.83 13.28
CA VAL A 52 -32.73 11.81 14.62
C VAL A 52 -33.55 12.63 15.61
N LEU A 53 -33.82 12.06 16.79
CA LEU A 53 -34.50 12.77 17.87
C LEU A 53 -33.63 13.90 18.40
N CYS A 54 -34.17 15.12 18.51
CA CYS A 54 -33.44 16.31 18.95
C CYS A 54 -32.80 16.14 20.35
N SER A 55 -33.47 15.47 21.28
CA SER A 55 -32.88 15.16 22.60
C SER A 55 -31.63 14.29 22.50
N SER A 56 -31.59 13.34 21.55
CA SER A 56 -30.42 12.52 21.28
C SER A 56 -29.26 13.34 20.70
N LEU A 57 -29.55 14.38 19.90
CA LEU A 57 -28.53 15.32 19.43
C LEU A 57 -27.92 16.14 20.59
N LEU A 58 -28.75 16.60 21.54
CA LEU A 58 -28.26 17.34 22.72
C LEU A 58 -27.39 16.48 23.63
N ALA A 59 -27.80 15.24 23.88
CA ALA A 59 -26.99 14.29 24.64
C ALA A 59 -25.62 14.06 23.98
N ARG A 60 -25.60 13.86 22.66
CA ARG A 60 -24.36 13.73 21.87
C ARG A 60 -23.49 14.98 21.93
N LEU A 61 -24.08 16.19 21.94
CA LEU A 61 -23.33 17.43 22.09
C LEU A 61 -22.62 17.50 23.45
N THR A 62 -23.32 17.17 24.55
CA THR A 62 -22.71 17.13 25.89
C THR A 62 -21.58 16.12 25.97
N THR A 63 -21.74 14.94 25.37
CA THR A 63 -20.69 13.92 25.32
C THR A 63 -19.50 14.37 24.48
N THR A 64 -19.74 15.03 23.34
CA THR A 64 -18.69 15.57 22.47
C THR A 64 -17.89 16.67 23.17
N GLN A 65 -18.53 17.49 24.01
CA GLN A 65 -17.85 18.50 24.82
C GLN A 65 -16.82 17.89 25.79
N LYS A 66 -17.10 16.69 26.33
CA LYS A 66 -16.13 15.96 27.18
C LYS A 66 -14.87 15.54 26.41
N LEU A 67 -14.92 15.50 25.08
CA LEU A 67 -13.79 15.14 24.22
C LEU A 67 -12.96 16.37 23.78
N GLU A 68 -13.34 17.60 24.14
CA GLU A 68 -12.61 18.80 23.71
C GLU A 68 -11.17 18.86 24.25
N HIS A 69 -10.96 18.33 25.44
CA HIS A 69 -9.64 18.30 26.10
C HIS A 69 -8.93 16.94 25.97
N ALA A 70 -9.53 15.98 25.25
CA ALA A 70 -8.94 14.66 25.10
C ALA A 70 -7.62 14.74 24.32
N ASN A 71 -6.63 13.95 24.73
CA ASN A 71 -5.37 13.85 23.99
C ASN A 71 -5.56 12.97 22.74
N PHE A 72 -5.88 13.61 21.61
CA PHE A 72 -6.20 12.95 20.35
C PHE A 72 -5.08 12.07 19.81
N THR A 73 -3.81 12.42 20.02
CA THR A 73 -2.69 11.62 19.51
C THR A 73 -2.45 10.37 20.36
N GLN A 74 -2.92 10.35 21.61
CA GLN A 74 -2.94 9.14 22.43
C GLN A 74 -4.13 8.23 22.09
N ILE A 75 -5.27 8.79 21.68
CA ILE A 75 -6.41 7.99 21.19
C ILE A 75 -6.12 7.44 19.79
N PHE A 76 -5.55 8.28 18.92
CA PHE A 76 -5.26 8.02 17.52
C PHE A 76 -3.76 8.16 17.26
N PRO A 77 -2.95 7.12 17.55
CA PRO A 77 -1.49 7.19 17.39
C PRO A 77 -1.04 7.43 15.94
N SER A 78 -1.91 7.10 14.98
CA SER A 78 -1.71 7.36 13.56
C SER A 78 -2.61 8.49 13.04
N LEU A 79 -2.91 9.50 13.86
CA LEU A 79 -3.66 10.68 13.44
C LEU A 79 -3.04 11.31 12.18
N GLY A 80 -3.87 11.49 11.15
CA GLY A 80 -3.46 11.98 9.83
C GLY A 80 -2.97 10.89 8.89
N PHE A 81 -3.04 9.60 9.26
CA PHE A 81 -2.54 8.52 8.42
C PHE A 81 -3.23 8.48 7.06
N PHE A 82 -2.40 8.52 6.02
CA PHE A 82 -2.78 8.28 4.63
C PHE A 82 -1.68 7.45 3.93
N GLY A 83 -2.07 6.76 2.86
CA GLY A 83 -1.29 5.70 2.22
C GLY A 83 -1.78 4.32 2.65
N GLY A 84 -0.89 3.53 3.24
CA GLY A 84 -1.19 2.14 3.63
C GLY A 84 -1.17 1.17 2.45
N GLY A 85 -1.75 -0.02 2.65
CA GLY A 85 -1.57 -1.13 1.70
C GLY A 85 -2.20 -0.95 0.32
N LYS A 86 -3.23 -0.10 0.21
CA LYS A 86 -3.84 0.31 -1.07
C LYS A 86 -3.31 1.65 -1.60
N HIS A 87 -2.32 2.24 -0.94
CA HIS A 87 -1.76 3.54 -1.33
C HIS A 87 -2.82 4.64 -1.49
N THR A 88 -3.76 4.73 -0.52
CA THR A 88 -4.83 5.74 -0.57
C THR A 88 -4.22 7.15 -0.39
N PRO A 89 -4.43 8.09 -1.33
CA PRO A 89 -3.84 9.43 -1.22
C PRO A 89 -4.54 10.27 -0.15
N LEU A 90 -3.89 11.36 0.26
CA LEU A 90 -4.53 12.43 1.01
C LEU A 90 -5.16 13.42 0.02
N ASN A 91 -6.46 13.69 0.18
CA ASN A 91 -7.17 14.71 -0.58
C ASN A 91 -7.35 15.95 0.28
N VAL A 92 -6.76 17.07 -0.12
CA VAL A 92 -6.85 18.36 0.57
C VAL A 92 -7.77 19.28 -0.21
N SER A 93 -8.85 19.73 0.44
CA SER A 93 -9.82 20.65 -0.14
C SER A 93 -9.30 22.09 -0.05
N ILE A 94 -9.25 22.79 -1.19
CA ILE A 94 -8.75 24.16 -1.29
C ILE A 94 -9.88 25.13 -1.71
N HIS A 95 -10.64 24.80 -2.77
CA HIS A 95 -11.77 25.58 -3.33
C HIS A 95 -11.59 27.11 -3.34
N LYS A 96 -10.43 27.60 -3.79
CA LYS A 96 -10.14 29.04 -3.88
C LYS A 96 -9.13 29.36 -4.98
N LYS A 97 -9.08 30.64 -5.37
CA LYS A 97 -7.99 31.18 -6.21
C LYS A 97 -6.72 31.26 -5.40
N VAL A 98 -5.62 30.75 -5.94
CA VAL A 98 -4.31 30.72 -5.30
C VAL A 98 -3.23 31.11 -6.29
N ARG A 99 -2.19 31.76 -5.77
CA ARG A 99 -0.94 32.08 -6.46
C ARG A 99 0.12 31.01 -6.25
N SER A 100 0.15 30.39 -5.07
CA SER A 100 1.03 29.26 -4.80
C SER A 100 0.44 28.29 -3.76
N ILE A 101 0.95 27.06 -3.78
CA ILE A 101 0.66 26.02 -2.80
C ILE A 101 1.99 25.54 -2.23
N ARG A 102 2.13 25.59 -0.90
CA ARG A 102 3.27 25.03 -0.18
C ARG A 102 2.89 23.70 0.43
N VAL A 103 3.71 22.68 0.21
CA VAL A 103 3.66 21.42 0.97
C VAL A 103 4.89 21.34 1.85
N ALA A 104 4.69 21.14 3.14
CA ALA A 104 5.78 21.16 4.13
C ALA A 104 5.61 20.06 5.19
N ILE A 105 6.72 19.65 5.81
CA ILE A 105 6.68 18.88 7.06
C ILE A 105 7.01 19.83 8.19
N ASN A 106 6.07 20.08 9.10
CA ASN A 106 6.29 20.94 10.25
C ASN A 106 6.92 20.13 11.41
N ASN A 107 8.22 19.86 11.28
CA ASN A 107 9.02 19.16 12.28
C ASN A 107 10.52 19.43 12.05
N ASP A 108 11.29 19.38 13.14
CA ASP A 108 12.75 19.50 13.07
C ASP A 108 13.39 18.19 12.59
N GLN A 109 14.53 18.31 11.91
CA GLN A 109 15.34 17.17 11.46
C GLN A 109 14.55 16.15 10.64
N ALA A 110 13.64 16.64 9.79
CA ALA A 110 12.68 15.87 9.03
C ALA A 110 13.06 15.77 7.55
N TYR A 111 12.29 14.96 6.82
CA TYR A 111 12.35 14.87 5.36
C TYR A 111 10.94 15.06 4.80
N LEU A 112 10.79 15.91 3.79
CA LEU A 112 9.61 15.90 2.95
C LEU A 112 9.82 14.89 1.83
N ASN A 113 9.04 13.80 1.85
CA ASN A 113 9.18 12.70 0.91
C ASN A 113 7.81 12.14 0.54
N VAL A 114 7.37 12.47 -0.67
CA VAL A 114 6.07 12.09 -1.23
C VAL A 114 6.27 11.36 -2.57
N ALA A 115 5.34 10.50 -2.94
CA ALA A 115 5.37 9.77 -4.21
C ALA A 115 4.86 10.60 -5.39
N GLY A 116 4.03 11.61 -5.13
CA GLY A 116 3.44 12.42 -6.19
C GLY A 116 2.44 13.43 -5.65
N ILE A 117 2.10 14.40 -6.49
CA ILE A 117 1.03 15.37 -6.26
C ILE A 117 0.21 15.52 -7.54
N LYS A 118 -1.10 15.70 -7.38
CA LYS A 118 -2.02 16.14 -8.43
C LYS A 118 -2.82 17.34 -7.95
N ILE A 119 -3.08 18.27 -8.86
CA ILE A 119 -3.81 19.52 -8.60
C ILE A 119 -5.00 19.55 -9.54
N TYR A 120 -6.17 19.83 -9.01
CA TYR A 120 -7.41 19.87 -9.78
C TYR A 120 -8.01 21.28 -9.78
N ASN A 121 -8.52 21.71 -10.93
CA ASN A 121 -9.19 23.01 -11.09
C ASN A 121 -10.67 22.94 -10.69
N GLU A 122 -11.42 24.04 -10.87
CA GLU A 122 -12.86 24.10 -10.53
C GLU A 122 -13.73 23.08 -11.28
N ASN A 123 -13.33 22.68 -12.49
CA ASN A 123 -14.04 21.71 -13.31
C ASN A 123 -13.69 20.26 -12.94
N GLY A 124 -12.73 20.05 -12.03
CA GLY A 124 -12.20 18.73 -11.71
C GLY A 124 -11.15 18.24 -12.70
N GLU A 125 -10.61 19.10 -13.56
CA GLU A 125 -9.57 18.75 -14.52
C GLU A 125 -8.19 18.85 -13.88
N LEU A 126 -7.29 17.92 -14.26
CA LEU A 126 -5.92 17.89 -13.77
C LEU A 126 -5.11 19.05 -14.35
N TYR A 127 -4.44 19.81 -13.49
CA TYR A 127 -3.49 20.83 -13.92
C TYR A 127 -2.23 20.16 -14.51
N THR A 128 -1.94 20.38 -15.79
CA THR A 128 -0.74 19.86 -16.45
C THR A 128 0.40 20.87 -16.41
N PRO A 129 1.65 20.45 -16.11
CA PRO A 129 2.80 21.35 -16.14
C PRO A 129 3.17 21.69 -17.59
N ASP A 130 2.57 22.73 -18.16
CA ASP A 130 2.80 23.26 -19.52
C ASP A 130 3.70 24.53 -19.52
N GLY A 131 4.48 24.72 -18.47
CA GLY A 131 5.32 25.91 -18.26
C GLY A 131 4.66 27.04 -17.47
N ASN A 132 3.37 26.91 -17.12
CA ASN A 132 2.66 27.87 -16.28
C ASN A 132 2.86 27.65 -14.77
N VAL A 133 3.67 26.66 -14.39
CA VAL A 133 3.96 26.30 -12.99
C VAL A 133 5.46 26.18 -12.77
N GLN A 134 5.92 26.82 -11.71
CA GLN A 134 7.28 26.69 -11.20
C GLN A 134 7.24 25.93 -9.87
N VAL A 135 8.11 24.91 -9.74
CA VAL A 135 8.29 24.19 -8.48
C VAL A 135 9.65 24.55 -7.88
N THR A 136 9.66 25.03 -6.64
CA THR A 136 10.88 25.32 -5.86
C THR A 136 10.84 24.57 -4.54
N ALA A 137 11.98 24.36 -3.90
CA ALA A 137 12.05 23.61 -2.64
C ALA A 137 13.15 24.15 -1.72
N SER A 138 13.00 23.88 -0.42
CA SER A 138 14.06 24.16 0.57
C SER A 138 15.34 23.40 0.25
N SER A 139 15.22 22.15 -0.20
CA SER A 139 16.33 21.31 -0.64
C SER A 139 15.83 20.16 -1.52
N ASN A 140 16.75 19.51 -2.24
CA ASN A 140 16.46 18.35 -3.07
C ASN A 140 17.66 17.38 -3.07
N VAL A 141 17.43 16.12 -2.70
CA VAL A 141 18.47 15.07 -2.69
C VAL A 141 18.94 14.72 -4.12
N LYS A 142 18.08 14.91 -5.13
CA LYS A 142 18.40 14.63 -6.53
C LYS A 142 18.55 15.94 -7.30
N GLN A 143 19.63 16.68 -7.02
CA GLN A 143 19.88 18.03 -7.52
C GLN A 143 19.72 18.18 -9.05
N ASP A 144 20.04 17.13 -9.83
CA ASP A 144 19.96 17.14 -11.30
C ASP A 144 18.55 16.86 -11.88
N LYS A 145 17.52 16.70 -11.04
CA LYS A 145 16.16 16.39 -11.50
C LYS A 145 15.25 17.61 -11.40
N ASP A 146 14.58 17.90 -12.51
CA ASP A 146 13.46 18.83 -12.56
C ASP A 146 12.42 18.50 -11.48
N LEU A 147 12.13 19.49 -10.63
CA LEU A 147 11.20 19.40 -9.50
C LEU A 147 9.74 19.29 -9.96
N SER A 148 9.41 19.79 -11.16
CA SER A 148 8.05 19.72 -11.73
C SER A 148 7.55 18.27 -11.84
N ARG A 149 8.47 17.31 -11.89
CA ARG A 149 8.20 15.87 -11.95
C ARG A 149 7.36 15.35 -10.78
N VAL A 150 7.32 16.05 -9.64
CA VAL A 150 6.42 15.70 -8.52
C VAL A 150 4.94 15.75 -8.94
N LEU A 151 4.60 16.62 -9.91
CA LEU A 151 3.23 16.82 -10.42
C LEU A 151 2.76 15.72 -11.38
N ILE A 152 3.65 14.80 -11.76
CA ILE A 152 3.38 13.66 -12.65
C ILE A 152 3.74 12.33 -11.96
N ASP A 153 3.54 12.26 -10.64
CA ASP A 153 3.75 11.07 -9.81
C ASP A 153 5.17 10.47 -9.90
N LYS A 154 6.21 11.31 -10.04
CA LYS A 154 7.62 10.87 -10.03
C LYS A 154 8.36 11.20 -8.72
N GLY A 155 7.61 11.56 -7.69
CA GLY A 155 8.06 11.75 -6.31
C GLY A 155 8.95 12.96 -6.06
N PHE A 156 9.14 13.28 -4.79
CA PHE A 156 10.01 14.33 -4.29
C PHE A 156 10.70 13.88 -3.00
N HIS A 157 11.95 14.32 -2.76
CA HIS A 157 12.70 14.00 -1.54
C HIS A 157 13.64 15.16 -1.17
N SER A 158 13.32 15.87 -0.08
CA SER A 158 14.20 16.90 0.50
C SER A 158 15.43 16.30 1.19
N ALA A 159 16.47 17.08 1.44
CA ALA A 159 17.49 16.73 2.42
C ALA A 159 16.88 16.63 3.84
N ARG A 160 17.68 16.15 4.79
CA ARG A 160 17.29 16.18 6.21
C ARG A 160 17.50 17.59 6.73
N GLU A 161 16.42 18.27 7.11
CA GLU A 161 16.48 19.66 7.54
C GLU A 161 15.30 20.00 8.46
N SER A 162 15.33 21.20 9.03
CA SER A 162 14.19 21.71 9.79
C SER A 162 13.14 22.27 8.85
N ASN A 163 11.89 21.83 9.04
CA ASN A 163 10.73 22.29 8.29
C ASN A 163 10.88 22.21 6.75
N PRO A 164 11.25 21.05 6.18
CA PRO A 164 11.42 20.93 4.73
C PRO A 164 10.11 21.21 3.98
N TRP A 165 10.22 21.88 2.83
CA TRP A 165 9.07 22.29 2.02
C TRP A 165 9.38 22.29 0.53
N PHE A 166 8.32 22.23 -0.29
CA PHE A 166 8.35 22.70 -1.67
C PHE A 166 7.11 23.54 -1.98
N ASP A 167 7.30 24.49 -2.89
CA ASP A 167 6.27 25.39 -3.39
C ASP A 167 5.96 25.07 -4.83
N ILE A 168 4.67 25.10 -5.14
CA ILE A 168 4.13 25.09 -6.49
C ILE A 168 3.59 26.49 -6.73
N THR A 169 4.25 27.27 -7.57
CA THR A 169 3.89 28.66 -7.88
C THR A 169 3.33 28.73 -9.28
N PHE A 170 2.15 29.33 -9.42
CA PHE A 170 1.48 29.52 -10.70
C PHE A 170 1.89 30.86 -11.31
N LYS A 171 1.94 30.93 -12.65
CA LYS A 171 2.24 32.16 -13.38
C LYS A 171 1.17 33.23 -13.20
N ASP A 172 -0.08 32.82 -13.03
CA ASP A 172 -1.27 33.64 -12.77
C ASP A 172 -2.04 33.03 -11.60
N GLU A 173 -2.97 33.78 -11.00
CA GLU A 173 -3.84 33.22 -9.95
C GLU A 173 -4.78 32.19 -10.58
N VAL A 174 -4.79 30.96 -10.06
CA VAL A 174 -5.60 29.86 -10.57
C VAL A 174 -6.56 29.37 -9.51
N TYR A 175 -7.76 28.98 -9.91
CA TYR A 175 -8.68 28.33 -8.98
C TYR A 175 -8.27 26.86 -8.79
N VAL A 176 -8.03 26.46 -7.53
CA VAL A 176 -7.73 25.08 -7.16
C VAL A 176 -8.86 24.54 -6.31
N SER A 177 -9.47 23.44 -6.75
CA SER A 177 -10.49 22.72 -5.99
C SER A 177 -9.82 21.77 -4.99
N TRP A 178 -8.92 20.91 -5.49
CA TRP A 178 -8.32 19.83 -4.72
C TRP A 178 -6.82 19.70 -4.97
N LEU A 179 -6.10 19.34 -3.91
CA LEU A 179 -4.73 18.85 -3.96
C LEU A 179 -4.70 17.40 -3.48
N VAL A 180 -4.22 16.50 -4.33
CA VAL A 180 -4.10 15.07 -4.03
C VAL A 180 -2.63 14.74 -3.81
N ILE A 181 -2.28 14.27 -2.61
CA ILE A 181 -0.91 13.95 -2.21
C ILE A 181 -0.76 12.44 -2.07
N GLN A 182 0.14 11.86 -2.86
CA GLN A 182 0.51 10.44 -2.78
C GLN A 182 1.66 10.25 -1.79
N ASN A 183 1.46 9.39 -0.80
CA ASN A 183 2.51 9.07 0.17
C ASN A 183 3.48 8.02 -0.38
N ARG A 184 4.56 7.73 0.32
CA ARG A 184 5.34 6.51 0.05
C ARG A 184 4.53 5.27 0.42
N MET A 185 4.76 4.19 -0.33
CA MET A 185 4.18 2.86 -0.06
C MET A 185 4.95 2.05 0.99
N ASP A 186 6.17 2.47 1.32
CA ASP A 186 7.04 1.76 2.24
C ASP A 186 6.96 2.31 3.68
N LYS A 187 7.76 1.74 4.56
CA LYS A 187 7.87 2.13 5.98
C LYS A 187 8.20 3.61 6.19
N TYR A 188 8.74 4.30 5.18
CA TYR A 188 9.08 5.71 5.28
C TYR A 188 7.88 6.65 5.04
N GLY A 189 6.71 6.12 4.70
CA GLY A 189 5.47 6.91 4.62
C GLY A 189 5.12 7.63 5.92
N LEU A 190 5.60 7.15 7.08
CA LEU A 190 5.46 7.81 8.38
C LEU A 190 6.06 9.21 8.43
N ARG A 191 6.98 9.55 7.53
CA ARG A 191 7.60 10.89 7.45
C ARG A 191 6.57 11.99 7.16
N ALA A 192 5.42 11.63 6.57
CA ALA A 192 4.31 12.54 6.31
C ALA A 192 3.44 12.85 7.54
N LYS A 193 3.75 12.31 8.73
CA LYS A 193 2.95 12.51 9.96
C LYS A 193 2.68 13.97 10.30
N HIS A 194 3.65 14.85 10.03
CA HIS A 194 3.55 16.29 10.30
C HIS A 194 3.37 17.10 9.01
N LEU A 195 2.80 16.49 7.97
CA LEU A 195 2.54 17.18 6.71
C LEU A 195 1.53 18.31 6.91
N THR A 196 1.85 19.43 6.27
CA THR A 196 1.05 20.64 6.24
C THR A 196 0.95 21.15 4.81
N VAL A 197 -0.18 21.78 4.50
CA VAL A 197 -0.40 22.44 3.23
C VAL A 197 -0.80 23.88 3.48
N TYR A 198 -0.13 24.81 2.82
CA TYR A 198 -0.48 26.21 2.81
C TYR A 198 -0.89 26.64 1.40
N ALA A 199 -1.82 27.57 1.30
CA ALA A 199 -2.13 28.27 0.07
C ALA A 199 -1.83 29.75 0.25
N GLN A 200 -1.32 30.39 -0.81
CA GLN A 200 -1.03 31.82 -0.81
C GLN A 200 -1.78 32.49 -1.96
N THR A 201 -2.37 33.65 -1.70
CA THR A 201 -3.03 34.51 -2.69
C THR A 201 -2.11 35.65 -3.14
N ASN A 202 -2.53 36.42 -4.15
CA ASN A 202 -1.74 37.53 -4.69
C ASN A 202 -1.40 38.63 -3.67
N ASP A 203 -2.19 38.77 -2.61
CA ASP A 203 -1.94 39.68 -1.48
C ASP A 203 -0.82 39.20 -0.53
N GLN A 204 -0.17 38.07 -0.87
CA GLN A 204 0.85 37.39 -0.09
C GLN A 204 0.39 36.87 1.28
N SER A 205 -0.92 36.82 1.54
CA SER A 205 -1.42 36.14 2.73
C SER A 205 -1.25 34.62 2.57
N SER A 206 -0.63 33.98 3.57
CA SER A 206 -0.47 32.53 3.61
C SER A 206 -1.44 31.92 4.60
N GLU A 207 -2.28 31.02 4.12
CA GLU A 207 -3.30 30.34 4.91
C GLU A 207 -2.94 28.87 5.08
N LEU A 208 -3.00 28.35 6.31
CA LEU A 208 -2.90 26.92 6.59
C LEU A 208 -4.18 26.23 6.12
N ILE A 209 -4.09 25.47 5.04
CA ILE A 209 -5.21 24.69 4.48
C ILE A 209 -5.35 23.35 5.17
N TYR A 210 -4.22 22.68 5.44
CA TYR A 210 -4.24 21.35 6.04
C TYR A 210 -3.11 21.17 7.05
N SER A 211 -3.47 20.53 8.17
CA SER A 211 -2.55 19.86 9.09
C SER A 211 -3.35 18.80 9.82
N ALA A 212 -2.85 17.56 9.92
CA ALA A 212 -3.53 16.51 10.69
C ALA A 212 -3.85 16.93 12.14
N LEU A 213 -3.01 17.78 12.72
CA LEU A 213 -3.21 18.30 14.07
C LEU A 213 -4.29 19.38 14.14
N ASN A 214 -4.49 20.17 13.09
CA ASN A 214 -5.45 21.30 13.10
C ASN A 214 -6.69 21.06 12.22
N ASP A 215 -6.80 19.89 11.59
CA ASP A 215 -7.93 19.53 10.75
C ASP A 215 -9.20 19.33 11.59
N THR A 216 -9.97 20.40 11.69
CA THR A 216 -11.18 20.43 12.52
C THR A 216 -12.27 19.51 11.99
N ILE A 217 -12.34 19.30 10.67
CA ILE A 217 -13.34 18.43 10.03
C ILE A 217 -13.04 16.99 10.39
N ASN A 218 -11.80 16.54 10.18
CA ASN A 218 -11.39 15.18 10.53
C ASN A 218 -11.47 14.94 12.04
N ARG A 219 -11.10 15.91 12.89
CA ARG A 219 -11.28 15.78 14.35
C ARG A 219 -12.75 15.64 14.76
N LYS A 220 -13.66 16.42 14.15
CA LYS A 220 -15.11 16.28 14.40
C LYS A 220 -15.62 14.90 13.98
N TYR A 221 -15.17 14.41 12.81
CA TYR A 221 -15.48 13.06 12.35
C TYR A 221 -14.98 11.99 13.33
N LEU A 222 -13.73 12.07 13.78
CA LEU A 222 -13.18 11.12 14.75
C LEU A 222 -13.92 11.19 16.10
N LYS A 223 -14.24 12.39 16.62
CA LYS A 223 -15.10 12.56 17.82
C LYS A 223 -16.44 11.86 17.65
N TYR A 224 -17.10 12.07 16.51
CA TYR A 224 -18.36 11.42 16.19
C TYR A 224 -18.24 9.89 16.23
N GLN A 225 -17.18 9.32 15.65
CA GLN A 225 -16.94 7.88 15.67
C GLN A 225 -16.70 7.35 17.09
N ILE A 226 -16.01 8.10 17.97
CA ILE A 226 -15.88 7.74 19.39
C ILE A 226 -17.27 7.61 20.04
N VAL A 227 -18.11 8.62 19.87
CA VAL A 227 -19.48 8.64 20.42
C VAL A 227 -20.33 7.50 19.85
N ARG A 228 -20.27 7.27 18.53
CA ARG A 228 -21.00 6.21 17.84
C ARG A 228 -20.67 4.82 18.40
N HIS A 229 -19.42 4.57 18.77
CA HIS A 229 -18.98 3.23 19.19
C HIS A 229 -19.03 2.99 20.71
N LEU A 230 -18.59 3.95 21.53
CA LEU A 230 -18.46 3.74 22.98
C LEU A 230 -19.74 4.06 23.77
N GLY A 231 -20.56 4.99 23.29
CA GLY A 231 -21.69 5.53 24.03
C GLY A 231 -21.27 6.35 25.27
N ASP A 232 -22.24 7.07 25.84
CA ASP A 232 -21.99 8.12 26.84
C ASP A 232 -21.40 7.61 28.16
N ALA A 233 -21.82 6.41 28.60
CA ALA A 233 -21.38 5.83 29.87
C ALA A 233 -19.90 5.48 29.86
N VAL A 234 -19.40 4.87 28.77
CA VAL A 234 -17.98 4.51 28.65
C VAL A 234 -17.13 5.76 28.46
N ILE A 235 -17.58 6.70 27.61
CA ILE A 235 -16.88 7.97 27.42
C ILE A 235 -16.74 8.74 28.73
N SER A 236 -17.79 8.76 29.55
CA SER A 236 -17.73 9.44 30.85
C SER A 236 -16.72 8.80 31.82
N LYS A 237 -16.51 7.48 31.74
CA LYS A 237 -15.52 6.76 32.56
C LYS A 237 -14.09 6.97 32.07
N THR A 238 -13.89 7.12 30.76
CA THR A 238 -12.56 7.22 30.13
C THR A 238 -12.16 8.65 29.74
N ALA A 239 -13.03 9.65 29.92
CA ALA A 239 -12.83 11.03 29.46
C ALA A 239 -11.49 11.65 29.92
N ASN A 240 -11.00 11.27 31.10
CA ASN A 240 -9.77 11.80 31.69
C ASN A 240 -8.52 10.98 31.33
N ASN A 241 -8.65 9.86 30.63
CA ASN A 241 -7.54 9.00 30.21
C ASN A 241 -7.70 8.55 28.76
N ALA A 242 -6.94 9.19 27.86
CA ALA A 242 -6.95 8.90 26.43
C ALA A 242 -6.53 7.44 26.11
N ALA A 243 -5.62 6.85 26.89
CA ALA A 243 -5.21 5.46 26.70
C ALA A 243 -6.36 4.48 27.03
N ASP A 244 -7.06 4.69 28.14
CA ASP A 244 -8.22 3.86 28.51
C ASP A 244 -9.34 4.00 27.46
N MET A 245 -9.55 5.21 26.94
CA MET A 245 -10.52 5.45 25.87
C MET A 245 -10.14 4.69 24.59
N ARG A 246 -8.87 4.71 24.22
CA ARG A 246 -8.35 3.96 23.07
C ARG A 246 -8.55 2.46 23.24
N ILE A 247 -8.18 1.91 24.40
CA ILE A 247 -8.38 0.47 24.71
C ILE A 247 -9.86 0.11 24.63
N ALA A 248 -10.74 0.93 25.20
CA ALA A 248 -12.18 0.73 25.09
C ALA A 248 -12.66 0.72 23.63
N LEU A 249 -12.15 1.64 22.80
CA LEU A 249 -12.47 1.69 21.36
C LEU A 249 -12.01 0.42 20.65
N LEU A 250 -10.75 0.03 20.82
CA LEU A 250 -10.19 -1.19 20.21
C LEU A 250 -11.04 -2.41 20.56
N ASN A 251 -11.33 -2.62 21.84
CA ASN A 251 -12.13 -3.75 22.30
C ASN A 251 -13.55 -3.75 21.69
N LYS A 252 -14.19 -2.57 21.63
CA LYS A 252 -15.53 -2.44 21.04
C LYS A 252 -15.52 -2.77 19.54
N LEU A 253 -14.51 -2.29 18.82
CA LEU A 253 -14.38 -2.48 17.37
C LEU A 253 -14.00 -3.92 17.02
N ILE A 254 -13.15 -4.57 17.81
CA ILE A 254 -12.81 -5.99 17.68
C ILE A 254 -14.06 -6.84 17.94
N SER A 255 -14.78 -6.58 19.03
CA SER A 255 -16.03 -7.30 19.32
C SER A 255 -17.03 -7.17 18.16
N LYS A 256 -17.13 -5.98 17.55
CA LYS A 256 -18.03 -5.72 16.42
C LYS A 256 -17.56 -6.38 15.11
N TYR A 257 -16.37 -6.04 14.64
CA TYR A 257 -15.92 -6.38 13.28
C TYR A 257 -15.12 -7.68 13.22
N TYR A 258 -14.38 -8.02 14.28
CA TYR A 258 -13.53 -9.21 14.29
C TYR A 258 -14.27 -10.45 14.84
N ASP A 259 -14.90 -10.31 16.00
CA ASP A 259 -15.66 -11.41 16.62
C ASP A 259 -17.07 -11.52 16.04
N GLY A 260 -17.78 -10.37 15.92
CA GLY A 260 -19.13 -10.26 15.39
C GLY A 260 -19.25 -10.34 13.87
N LEU A 261 -18.14 -10.15 13.14
CA LEU A 261 -18.08 -10.18 11.67
C LEU A 261 -18.96 -9.15 10.95
N ASP A 262 -19.29 -8.05 11.61
CA ASP A 262 -19.98 -6.94 10.97
C ASP A 262 -19.20 -6.47 9.73
N THR A 263 -19.92 -6.04 8.70
CA THR A 263 -19.29 -5.46 7.51
C THR A 263 -18.68 -4.10 7.87
N VAL A 264 -17.43 -3.90 7.49
CA VAL A 264 -16.76 -2.60 7.60
C VAL A 264 -17.20 -1.74 6.42
N GLU A 265 -17.86 -0.62 6.71
CA GLU A 265 -18.16 0.39 5.71
C GLU A 265 -16.86 1.09 5.27
N TYR A 266 -16.75 1.45 3.99
CA TYR A 266 -15.57 2.13 3.46
C TYR A 266 -15.24 3.42 4.24
N ALA A 267 -16.28 4.14 4.67
CA ALA A 267 -16.15 5.33 5.51
C ALA A 267 -15.46 5.07 6.85
N ASP A 268 -15.69 3.89 7.45
CA ASP A 268 -15.10 3.52 8.74
C ASP A 268 -13.60 3.15 8.60
N LEU A 269 -13.13 2.75 7.41
CA LEU A 269 -11.72 2.36 7.20
C LEU A 269 -10.74 3.48 7.55
N TYR A 270 -11.08 4.73 7.21
CA TYR A 270 -10.26 5.87 7.58
C TYR A 270 -10.10 5.96 9.10
N PHE A 271 -11.21 5.85 9.84
CA PHE A 271 -11.24 5.89 11.31
C PHE A 271 -10.43 4.73 11.92
N LEU A 272 -10.61 3.50 11.43
CA LEU A 272 -9.88 2.33 11.93
C LEU A 272 -8.36 2.49 11.75
N LYS A 273 -7.92 3.04 10.61
CA LYS A 273 -6.50 3.29 10.32
C LYS A 273 -5.87 4.34 11.25
N GLN A 274 -6.65 5.30 11.77
CA GLN A 274 -6.14 6.28 12.73
C GLN A 274 -5.84 5.67 14.11
N LEU A 275 -6.57 4.60 14.49
CA LEU A 275 -6.49 3.96 15.80
C LEU A 275 -5.26 3.07 15.98
N ILE A 276 -4.79 2.41 14.92
CA ILE A 276 -3.65 1.49 14.98
C ILE A 276 -2.33 2.27 14.96
N SER A 277 -1.28 1.78 15.61
CA SER A 277 -0.04 2.50 15.93
C SER A 277 1.00 2.48 14.79
N THR A 278 0.54 2.51 13.54
CA THR A 278 1.38 2.43 12.34
C THR A 278 2.35 3.62 12.18
N TRP A 279 1.95 4.84 12.53
CA TRP A 279 2.80 6.05 12.50
C TRP A 279 3.39 6.42 13.87
N GLN A 280 3.54 5.43 14.76
CA GLN A 280 4.18 5.62 16.05
C GLN A 280 5.62 5.10 16.01
N ILE A 281 6.60 6.00 16.21
CA ILE A 281 8.04 5.70 16.11
C ILE A 281 8.54 4.97 17.37
N THR A 282 8.02 5.34 18.54
CA THR A 282 8.33 4.70 19.82
C THR A 282 7.31 3.61 20.08
N GLN A 283 7.75 2.34 20.07
CA GLN A 283 6.95 1.26 20.65
C GLN A 283 6.80 1.54 22.14
N LEU A 284 5.59 1.95 22.53
CA LEU A 284 5.18 1.89 23.92
C LEU A 284 5.14 0.39 24.26
N GLN A 285 6.06 -0.06 25.12
CA GLN A 285 6.26 -1.48 25.48
C GLN A 285 5.05 -2.13 26.19
N ALA A 286 3.91 -1.44 26.27
CA ALA A 286 2.68 -1.86 26.94
C ALA A 286 1.41 -1.75 26.06
N GLU A 287 1.55 -1.49 24.74
CA GLU A 287 0.40 -1.35 23.85
C GLU A 287 -0.28 -2.69 23.54
N PRO A 288 -1.60 -2.70 23.28
CA PRO A 288 -2.41 -3.89 23.03
C PRO A 288 -2.14 -4.42 21.62
N LEU A 289 -0.93 -4.94 21.39
CA LEU A 289 -0.45 -5.36 20.07
C LEU A 289 -1.39 -6.40 19.44
N GLU A 290 -1.91 -7.34 20.23
CA GLU A 290 -2.81 -8.37 19.70
C GLU A 290 -4.12 -7.77 19.18
N GLU A 291 -4.71 -6.84 19.93
CA GLU A 291 -5.90 -6.09 19.57
C GLU A 291 -5.68 -5.27 18.30
N GLU A 292 -4.53 -4.59 18.21
CA GLU A 292 -4.15 -3.86 17.01
C GLU A 292 -3.97 -4.77 15.79
N LEU A 293 -3.37 -5.95 15.95
CA LEU A 293 -3.22 -6.93 14.87
C LEU A 293 -4.58 -7.50 14.42
N LYS A 294 -5.52 -7.74 15.35
CA LYS A 294 -6.91 -8.11 15.01
C LYS A 294 -7.60 -7.01 14.23
N LEU A 295 -7.45 -5.75 14.65
CA LEU A 295 -8.05 -4.62 13.93
C LEU A 295 -7.39 -4.37 12.58
N LEU A 296 -6.08 -4.55 12.47
CA LEU A 296 -5.38 -4.56 11.19
C LEU A 296 -5.93 -5.66 10.28
N ALA A 297 -6.20 -6.86 10.81
CA ALA A 297 -6.78 -7.95 10.02
C ALA A 297 -8.18 -7.57 9.48
N VAL A 298 -9.00 -6.89 10.29
CA VAL A 298 -10.29 -6.33 9.85
C VAL A 298 -10.10 -5.36 8.68
N ILE A 299 -9.16 -4.41 8.79
CA ILE A 299 -8.87 -3.42 7.74
C ILE A 299 -8.41 -4.13 6.46
N VAL A 300 -7.45 -5.05 6.57
CA VAL A 300 -6.89 -5.75 5.40
C VAL A 300 -7.94 -6.63 4.73
N VAL A 301 -8.76 -7.39 5.46
CA VAL A 301 -9.84 -8.20 4.84
C VAL A 301 -10.83 -7.31 4.10
N ALA A 302 -11.27 -6.20 4.71
CA ALA A 302 -12.19 -5.27 4.08
C ALA A 302 -11.63 -4.71 2.77
N GLU A 303 -10.34 -4.34 2.72
CA GLU A 303 -9.69 -3.80 1.53
C GLU A 303 -9.28 -4.88 0.50
N THR A 304 -9.18 -6.14 0.90
CA THR A 304 -8.72 -7.26 0.05
C THR A 304 -9.78 -8.27 -0.33
N LYS A 305 -11.06 -8.02 0.00
CA LYS A 305 -12.19 -8.89 -0.34
C LYS A 305 -12.26 -9.19 -1.83
N ASN A 306 -12.02 -8.18 -2.68
CA ASN A 306 -12.11 -8.30 -4.14
C ASN A 306 -10.75 -8.39 -4.84
N SER A 307 -9.64 -8.08 -4.15
CA SER A 307 -8.29 -8.09 -4.74
C SER A 307 -7.23 -8.16 -3.65
N LEU A 308 -6.37 -9.17 -3.71
CA LEU A 308 -5.31 -9.42 -2.73
C LEU A 308 -4.13 -8.46 -2.81
N SER A 309 -4.04 -7.61 -3.84
CA SER A 309 -2.96 -6.62 -3.94
C SER A 309 -2.99 -5.67 -2.75
N TYR A 310 -2.03 -5.81 -1.82
CA TYR A 310 -2.00 -5.06 -0.58
C TYR A 310 -0.59 -5.02 0.02
N SER A 311 0.03 -3.85 0.07
CA SER A 311 1.36 -3.74 0.69
C SER A 311 1.27 -3.75 2.23
N LEU A 312 2.04 -4.61 2.86
CA LEU A 312 2.16 -4.64 4.34
C LEU A 312 3.32 -3.78 4.86
N THR A 313 4.18 -3.27 3.98
CA THR A 313 5.38 -2.51 4.36
C THR A 313 5.06 -1.24 5.15
N ALA A 314 3.93 -0.59 4.84
CA ALA A 314 3.44 0.56 5.60
C ALA A 314 3.16 0.21 7.07
N TYR A 315 2.84 -1.05 7.38
CA TYR A 315 2.49 -1.56 8.70
C TYR A 315 3.65 -2.24 9.43
N SER A 316 4.90 -2.10 8.94
CA SER A 316 6.08 -2.76 9.52
C SER A 316 6.30 -2.44 11.00
N ALA A 317 5.82 -1.30 11.50
CA ALA A 317 5.89 -0.93 12.92
C ALA A 317 5.06 -1.86 13.83
N LEU A 318 3.95 -2.39 13.30
CA LEU A 318 3.08 -3.38 13.98
C LEU A 318 3.52 -4.82 13.71
N LEU A 319 4.37 -5.02 12.70
CA LEU A 319 4.89 -6.32 12.29
C LEU A 319 6.43 -6.39 12.48
N PRO A 320 6.97 -6.08 13.68
CA PRO A 320 8.41 -5.95 13.89
C PRO A 320 9.16 -7.29 13.99
N SER A 321 8.46 -8.42 14.07
CA SER A 321 9.05 -9.75 14.32
C SER A 321 8.34 -10.86 13.55
N LYS A 322 9.01 -11.99 13.34
CA LYS A 322 8.44 -13.22 12.74
C LYS A 322 7.17 -13.63 13.49
N LYS A 323 7.21 -13.59 14.84
CA LYS A 323 6.04 -13.85 15.70
C LYS A 323 4.84 -12.95 15.39
N SER A 324 5.06 -11.64 15.26
CA SER A 324 3.97 -10.69 14.97
C SER A 324 3.36 -10.89 13.58
N VAL A 325 4.18 -11.22 12.58
CA VAL A 325 3.73 -11.55 11.22
C VAL A 325 2.85 -12.80 11.23
N LEU A 326 3.29 -13.87 11.91
CA LEU A 326 2.53 -15.13 12.01
C LEU A 326 1.23 -14.96 12.79
N LEU A 327 1.23 -14.20 13.88
CA LEU A 327 0.00 -13.88 14.63
C LEU A 327 -0.99 -13.11 13.76
N PHE A 328 -0.52 -12.09 13.05
CA PHE A 328 -1.35 -11.31 12.14
C PHE A 328 -1.95 -12.17 11.02
N GLU A 329 -1.16 -13.05 10.39
CA GLU A 329 -1.65 -14.02 9.42
C GLU A 329 -2.73 -14.94 9.99
N GLY A 330 -2.54 -15.44 11.20
CA GLY A 330 -3.54 -16.25 11.90
C GLY A 330 -4.85 -15.50 12.09
N PHE A 331 -4.79 -14.23 12.52
CA PHE A 331 -5.99 -13.41 12.67
C PHE A 331 -6.68 -13.11 11.35
N LEU A 332 -5.90 -12.84 10.31
CA LEU A 332 -6.38 -12.60 8.94
C LEU A 332 -7.11 -13.84 8.41
N ASN A 333 -6.49 -15.02 8.51
CA ASN A 333 -7.09 -16.27 8.04
C ASN A 333 -8.31 -16.71 8.85
N ARG A 334 -8.36 -16.42 10.16
CA ARG A 334 -9.57 -16.64 10.96
C ARG A 334 -10.75 -15.83 10.43
N LEU A 335 -10.55 -14.55 10.10
CA LEU A 335 -11.59 -13.71 9.50
C LEU A 335 -11.99 -14.19 8.12
N ARG A 336 -11.00 -14.45 7.26
CA ARG A 336 -11.25 -14.89 5.88
C ARG A 336 -12.02 -16.20 5.86
N GLY A 337 -11.65 -17.18 6.68
CA GLY A 337 -12.37 -18.44 6.81
C GLY A 337 -13.82 -18.24 7.26
N LYS A 338 -14.06 -17.40 8.29
CA LYS A 338 -15.42 -17.05 8.74
C LYS A 338 -16.25 -16.36 7.66
N GLN A 339 -15.62 -15.62 6.73
CA GLN A 339 -16.27 -14.96 5.59
C GLN A 339 -16.25 -15.79 4.31
N GLN A 340 -15.85 -17.07 4.37
CA GLN A 340 -15.74 -17.97 3.20
C GLN A 340 -14.84 -17.41 2.07
N LEU A 341 -13.81 -16.65 2.45
CA LEU A 341 -12.80 -16.15 1.53
C LEU A 341 -11.60 -17.12 1.49
N PRO A 342 -10.88 -17.22 0.35
CA PRO A 342 -9.66 -18.03 0.27
C PRO A 342 -8.65 -17.64 1.35
N LEU A 343 -8.05 -18.62 2.01
CA LEU A 343 -6.98 -18.37 2.98
C LEU A 343 -5.76 -17.78 2.27
N VAL A 344 -4.99 -17.00 3.00
CA VAL A 344 -3.83 -16.26 2.50
C VAL A 344 -2.59 -16.56 3.30
N GLN A 345 -1.44 -16.30 2.71
CA GLN A 345 -0.16 -16.30 3.36
C GLN A 345 0.54 -14.97 3.10
N ILE A 346 1.26 -14.47 4.10
CA ILE A 346 2.10 -13.30 3.99
C ILE A 346 3.47 -13.72 3.45
N THR A 347 3.88 -13.12 2.34
CA THR A 347 5.13 -13.41 1.65
C THR A 347 6.02 -12.17 1.61
N LYS A 348 7.27 -12.32 1.15
CA LYS A 348 8.15 -11.18 0.86
C LYS A 348 7.56 -10.25 -0.22
N HIS A 349 6.65 -10.76 -1.06
CA HIS A 349 6.00 -9.99 -2.13
C HIS A 349 4.77 -9.22 -1.66
N ALA A 350 4.00 -9.78 -0.72
CA ALA A 350 3.00 -9.13 0.12
C ALA A 350 2.06 -10.18 0.73
N MET A 351 0.94 -10.45 0.06
CA MET A 351 -0.09 -11.40 0.44
C MET A 351 -0.45 -12.24 -0.79
N ALA A 352 -0.39 -13.55 -0.65
CA ALA A 352 -0.77 -14.51 -1.67
C ALA A 352 -1.85 -15.45 -1.14
N ILE A 353 -2.55 -16.15 -2.05
CA ILE A 353 -3.42 -17.26 -1.64
C ILE A 353 -2.53 -18.34 -1.02
N LYS A 354 -2.91 -18.87 0.13
CA LYS A 354 -2.14 -19.92 0.80
C LYS A 354 -2.07 -21.15 -0.10
N GLY A 355 -0.85 -21.64 -0.37
CA GLY A 355 -0.62 -22.78 -1.24
C GLY A 355 -1.01 -22.52 -2.70
N VAL A 356 -0.82 -21.31 -3.22
CA VAL A 356 -1.19 -20.98 -4.60
C VAL A 356 -0.55 -21.93 -5.62
N LEU A 357 0.69 -22.36 -5.38
CA LEU A 357 1.41 -23.33 -6.22
C LEU A 357 0.99 -24.76 -5.90
N THR A 358 1.03 -25.13 -4.62
CA THR A 358 0.83 -26.51 -4.15
C THR A 358 -0.63 -26.98 -4.28
N ASN A 359 -1.61 -26.08 -4.27
CA ASN A 359 -3.02 -26.44 -4.49
C ASN A 359 -3.37 -26.66 -5.97
N ASN A 360 -2.49 -26.34 -6.90
CA ASN A 360 -2.77 -26.47 -8.34
C ASN A 360 -1.55 -26.96 -9.14
N VAL A 361 -0.77 -27.87 -8.54
CA VAL A 361 0.46 -28.43 -9.12
C VAL A 361 0.31 -28.81 -10.59
N PRO A 362 -0.73 -29.58 -11.01
CA PRO A 362 -0.83 -30.00 -12.42
C PRO A 362 -0.93 -28.81 -13.38
N LYS A 363 -1.69 -27.77 -13.02
CA LYS A 363 -1.87 -26.58 -13.87
C LYS A 363 -0.59 -25.74 -13.91
N VAL A 364 0.10 -25.59 -12.78
CA VAL A 364 1.38 -24.87 -12.69
C VAL A 364 2.46 -25.60 -13.50
N MET A 365 2.59 -26.91 -13.34
CA MET A 365 3.55 -27.74 -14.07
C MET A 365 3.30 -27.73 -15.58
N ASN A 366 2.04 -27.77 -16.01
CA ASN A 366 1.70 -27.67 -17.43
C ASN A 366 2.16 -26.34 -18.05
N VAL A 367 1.93 -25.21 -17.36
CA VAL A 367 2.36 -23.89 -17.85
C VAL A 367 3.88 -23.77 -17.85
N LEU A 368 4.53 -24.19 -16.76
CA LEU A 368 6.00 -24.19 -16.64
C LEU A 368 6.65 -25.01 -17.77
N THR A 369 6.25 -26.26 -17.93
CA THR A 369 6.85 -27.17 -18.92
C THR A 369 6.54 -26.76 -20.35
N SER A 370 5.32 -26.27 -20.64
CA SER A 370 4.97 -25.74 -21.96
C SER A 370 5.81 -24.52 -22.32
N LEU A 371 5.97 -23.56 -21.40
CA LEU A 371 6.78 -22.37 -21.65
C LEU A 371 8.25 -22.74 -21.85
N MET A 372 8.81 -23.63 -21.03
CA MET A 372 10.20 -24.08 -21.18
C MET A 372 10.44 -24.83 -22.50
N ALA A 373 9.48 -25.66 -22.94
CA ALA A 373 9.57 -26.35 -24.23
C ALA A 373 9.57 -25.35 -25.39
N GLU A 374 8.66 -24.38 -25.40
CA GLU A 374 8.60 -23.35 -26.45
C GLU A 374 9.84 -22.47 -26.50
N LEU A 375 10.35 -22.03 -25.34
CA LEU A 375 11.61 -21.29 -25.28
C LEU A 375 12.78 -22.12 -25.82
N THR A 376 12.78 -23.43 -25.59
CA THR A 376 13.78 -24.36 -26.14
C THR A 376 13.66 -24.49 -27.65
N GLU A 377 12.44 -24.61 -28.19
CA GLU A 377 12.18 -24.64 -29.64
C GLU A 377 12.62 -23.34 -30.34
N LEU A 378 12.53 -22.21 -29.63
CA LEU A 378 13.03 -20.91 -30.09
C LEU A 378 14.56 -20.75 -29.99
N GLY A 379 15.28 -21.77 -29.51
CA GLY A 379 16.74 -21.80 -29.42
C GLY A 379 17.33 -21.26 -28.11
N TYR A 380 16.50 -20.99 -27.10
CA TYR A 380 16.96 -20.58 -25.78
C TYR A 380 17.16 -21.79 -24.86
N LYS A 381 17.85 -21.60 -23.72
CA LYS A 381 18.10 -22.71 -22.76
C LYS A 381 17.49 -22.40 -21.39
N PRO A 382 16.18 -22.58 -21.20
CA PRO A 382 15.56 -22.37 -19.91
C PRO A 382 15.96 -23.47 -18.90
N CYS A 383 16.05 -23.11 -17.63
CA CYS A 383 16.18 -24.04 -16.50
C CYS A 383 15.49 -23.47 -15.25
N LEU A 384 15.24 -24.31 -14.23
CA LEU A 384 14.68 -23.82 -12.97
C LEU A 384 15.62 -22.80 -12.31
N GLY A 385 15.04 -21.77 -11.69
CA GLY A 385 15.76 -20.76 -10.92
C GLY A 385 15.26 -20.64 -9.48
N TYR A 386 16.05 -19.97 -8.65
CA TYR A 386 15.65 -19.39 -7.36
C TYR A 386 14.77 -20.31 -6.49
N GLY A 387 13.59 -19.84 -6.06
CA GLY A 387 12.71 -20.56 -5.13
C GLY A 387 12.19 -21.87 -5.71
N THR A 388 11.96 -21.91 -7.03
CA THR A 388 11.52 -23.12 -7.73
C THR A 388 12.61 -24.19 -7.78
N LEU A 389 13.85 -23.81 -8.09
CA LEU A 389 15.00 -24.72 -8.03
C LEU A 389 15.25 -25.19 -6.60
N LEU A 390 15.18 -24.29 -5.63
CA LEU A 390 15.35 -24.61 -4.21
C LEU A 390 14.33 -25.64 -3.75
N GLY A 391 13.05 -25.47 -4.10
CA GLY A 391 12.00 -26.44 -3.81
C GLY A 391 12.28 -27.80 -4.43
N ALA A 392 12.69 -27.83 -5.71
CA ALA A 392 13.01 -29.09 -6.39
C ALA A 392 14.19 -29.83 -5.72
N CYS A 393 15.24 -29.11 -5.30
CA CYS A 393 16.41 -29.72 -4.66
C CYS A 393 16.19 -30.11 -3.19
N ARG A 394 15.36 -29.36 -2.45
CA ARG A 394 15.22 -29.52 -0.99
C ARG A 394 13.96 -30.28 -0.59
N ASP A 395 12.85 -30.01 -1.26
CA ASP A 395 11.51 -30.44 -0.84
C ASP A 395 10.87 -31.43 -1.83
N ASP A 396 11.59 -31.84 -2.89
CA ASP A 396 11.09 -32.66 -4.01
C ASP A 396 9.79 -32.08 -4.64
N GLY A 397 9.62 -30.75 -4.59
CA GLY A 397 8.35 -30.10 -4.90
C GLY A 397 8.42 -28.56 -4.91
N PHE A 398 7.26 -27.91 -4.96
CA PHE A 398 7.19 -26.46 -4.72
C PHE A 398 7.26 -26.18 -3.22
N ILE A 399 7.93 -25.10 -2.85
CA ILE A 399 7.96 -24.63 -1.46
C ILE A 399 6.55 -24.20 -1.04
N GLU A 400 6.03 -24.73 0.07
CA GLU A 400 4.61 -24.53 0.49
C GLU A 400 4.22 -23.04 0.60
N HIS A 401 5.15 -22.21 1.05
CA HIS A 401 4.95 -20.79 1.31
C HIS A 401 5.41 -19.87 0.18
N ASP A 402 5.87 -20.42 -0.95
CA ASP A 402 6.18 -19.64 -2.14
C ASP A 402 4.91 -19.24 -2.90
N ASP A 403 5.00 -18.16 -3.65
CA ASP A 403 3.88 -17.59 -4.41
C ASP A 403 4.11 -17.37 -5.90
N ASP A 404 5.31 -17.69 -6.40
CA ASP A 404 5.73 -17.56 -7.79
C ASP A 404 6.53 -18.77 -8.29
N VAL A 405 6.75 -18.81 -9.60
CA VAL A 405 7.58 -19.83 -10.25
C VAL A 405 8.66 -19.13 -11.04
N ASP A 406 9.89 -19.55 -10.82
CA ASP A 406 11.10 -18.92 -11.32
C ASP A 406 11.81 -19.81 -12.33
N ILE A 407 12.13 -19.26 -13.50
CA ILE A 407 13.07 -19.87 -14.44
C ILE A 407 14.21 -18.92 -14.80
N LEU A 408 15.38 -19.51 -15.01
CA LEU A 408 16.54 -18.87 -15.59
C LEU A 408 16.59 -19.16 -17.09
N ILE A 409 17.04 -18.19 -17.89
CA ILE A 409 17.16 -18.35 -19.34
C ILE A 409 18.50 -17.83 -19.87
N GLU A 410 19.20 -18.69 -20.61
CA GLU A 410 20.34 -18.31 -21.44
C GLU A 410 19.82 -17.72 -22.75
N LEU A 411 20.10 -16.43 -23.00
CA LEU A 411 19.65 -15.74 -24.21
C LEU A 411 20.51 -16.03 -25.44
N THR A 412 21.78 -16.41 -25.24
CA THR A 412 22.74 -16.72 -26.30
C THR A 412 23.88 -17.58 -25.74
N ASP A 413 24.48 -18.39 -26.59
CA ASP A 413 25.67 -19.20 -26.31
C ASP A 413 27.00 -18.40 -26.36
N LYS A 414 26.93 -17.12 -26.74
CA LYS A 414 28.09 -16.22 -26.81
C LYS A 414 28.29 -15.46 -25.51
N GLU A 415 29.54 -15.11 -25.22
CA GLU A 415 29.80 -14.10 -24.21
C GLU A 415 29.27 -12.74 -24.68
N ILE A 416 28.58 -12.03 -23.78
CA ILE A 416 27.97 -10.73 -24.07
C ILE A 416 28.15 -9.77 -22.88
N ASP A 417 28.05 -8.48 -23.14
CA ASP A 417 28.03 -7.47 -22.09
C ASP A 417 26.61 -7.24 -21.57
N THR A 418 26.52 -6.69 -20.36
CA THR A 418 25.23 -6.38 -19.71
C THR A 418 24.35 -5.45 -20.56
N SER A 419 24.96 -4.60 -21.40
CA SER A 419 24.26 -3.70 -22.31
C SER A 419 23.42 -4.41 -23.37
N ASP A 420 23.79 -5.63 -23.76
CA ASP A 420 23.18 -6.35 -24.88
C ASP A 420 21.98 -7.20 -24.44
N VAL A 421 21.95 -7.58 -23.17
CA VAL A 421 20.95 -8.48 -22.57
C VAL A 421 19.52 -7.95 -22.76
N MET A 422 19.32 -6.62 -22.66
CA MET A 422 18.01 -6.00 -22.86
C MET A 422 17.45 -6.23 -24.27
N ALA A 423 18.31 -6.08 -25.30
CA ALA A 423 17.92 -6.25 -26.68
C ALA A 423 17.58 -7.72 -26.98
N LEU A 424 18.43 -8.65 -26.53
CA LEU A 424 18.21 -10.09 -26.70
C LEU A 424 16.96 -10.59 -25.97
N ARG A 425 16.70 -10.06 -24.77
CA ARG A 425 15.47 -10.34 -24.04
C ARG A 425 14.25 -9.86 -24.82
N GLN A 426 14.32 -8.66 -25.41
CA GLN A 426 13.21 -8.13 -26.21
C GLN A 426 12.97 -8.95 -27.48
N GLU A 427 14.04 -9.45 -28.10
CA GLU A 427 13.97 -10.37 -29.22
C GLU A 427 13.26 -11.68 -28.81
N MET A 428 13.69 -12.31 -27.71
CA MET A 428 13.02 -13.49 -27.14
C MET A 428 11.53 -13.26 -26.93
N ILE A 429 11.15 -12.14 -26.30
CA ILE A 429 9.76 -11.77 -26.05
C ILE A 429 8.98 -11.64 -27.35
N SER A 430 9.57 -11.03 -28.40
CA SER A 430 8.90 -10.85 -29.69
C SER A 430 8.60 -12.15 -30.44
N LYS A 431 9.25 -13.25 -30.05
CA LYS A 431 9.04 -14.60 -30.62
C LYS A 431 7.98 -15.41 -29.88
N LEU A 432 7.54 -14.98 -28.70
CA LEU A 432 6.47 -15.65 -27.95
C LEU A 432 5.10 -15.33 -28.57
N ASP A 433 4.18 -16.30 -28.56
CA ASP A 433 2.82 -16.13 -29.06
C ASP A 433 2.02 -15.16 -28.16
N ASP A 434 1.66 -13.99 -28.70
CA ASP A 434 0.92 -12.93 -28.00
C ASP A 434 -0.54 -13.28 -27.74
N LYS A 435 -1.07 -14.33 -28.39
CA LYS A 435 -2.40 -14.90 -28.10
C LYS A 435 -2.37 -15.88 -26.94
N LYS A 436 -1.20 -16.46 -26.65
CA LYS A 436 -1.00 -17.39 -25.55
C LYS A 436 -0.48 -16.69 -24.31
N TYR A 437 0.46 -15.77 -24.46
CA TYR A 437 1.12 -15.11 -23.34
C TYR A 437 0.86 -13.61 -23.29
N ARG A 438 0.65 -13.13 -22.07
CA ARG A 438 0.69 -11.71 -21.75
C ARG A 438 1.98 -11.42 -20.98
N ILE A 439 2.79 -10.52 -21.52
CA ILE A 439 4.05 -10.11 -20.92
C ILE A 439 3.82 -8.88 -20.04
N LYS A 440 4.32 -8.94 -18.81
CA LYS A 440 4.45 -7.75 -17.96
C LYS A 440 5.92 -7.55 -17.63
N TYR A 441 6.37 -6.33 -17.86
CA TYR A 441 7.67 -5.89 -17.39
C TYR A 441 7.56 -5.58 -15.90
N GLY A 442 8.57 -6.00 -15.13
CA GLY A 442 8.69 -5.66 -13.72
C GLY A 442 8.95 -4.17 -13.52
N GLN A 443 9.94 -3.82 -12.70
CA GLN A 443 10.37 -2.43 -12.60
C GLN A 443 11.11 -2.03 -13.88
N SER A 444 11.03 -0.76 -14.29
CA SER A 444 11.54 -0.27 -15.60
C SER A 444 13.06 -0.42 -15.83
N HIS A 445 13.79 -1.08 -14.93
CA HIS A 445 15.24 -1.30 -14.97
C HIS A 445 15.65 -2.74 -14.60
N THR A 446 14.72 -3.69 -14.47
CA THR A 446 15.07 -5.10 -14.19
C THR A 446 15.15 -5.92 -15.47
N PHE A 447 16.02 -6.94 -15.49
CA PHE A 447 16.17 -7.84 -16.63
C PHE A 447 15.04 -8.86 -16.69
N ASN A 448 14.44 -9.24 -15.55
CA ASN A 448 13.37 -10.22 -15.50
C ASN A 448 12.07 -9.73 -16.18
N VAL A 449 11.29 -10.67 -16.69
CA VAL A 449 9.94 -10.45 -17.20
C VAL A 449 8.97 -11.46 -16.64
N HIS A 450 7.73 -11.02 -16.43
CA HIS A 450 6.66 -11.87 -15.92
C HIS A 450 5.86 -12.34 -17.13
N VAL A 451 5.86 -13.65 -17.39
CA VAL A 451 5.14 -14.27 -18.49
C VAL A 451 3.86 -14.90 -17.94
N TYR A 452 2.71 -14.33 -18.30
CA TYR A 452 1.41 -14.87 -17.91
C TYR A 452 0.84 -15.72 -19.04
N ASP A 453 0.52 -16.98 -18.78
CA ASP A 453 -0.33 -17.76 -19.68
C ASP A 453 -1.77 -17.22 -19.57
N ILE A 454 -2.35 -16.80 -20.70
CA ILE A 454 -3.63 -16.09 -20.75
C ILE A 454 -4.78 -16.98 -20.31
N ALA A 455 -4.76 -18.27 -20.70
CA ALA A 455 -5.85 -19.20 -20.41
C ALA A 455 -5.90 -19.60 -18.94
N SER A 456 -4.73 -19.81 -18.32
CA SER A 456 -4.61 -20.26 -16.95
C SER A 456 -4.54 -19.11 -15.95
N ASN A 457 -4.10 -17.93 -16.40
CA ASN A 457 -3.65 -16.78 -15.62
C ASN A 457 -2.53 -17.13 -14.61
N ILE A 458 -1.76 -18.18 -14.88
CA ILE A 458 -0.54 -18.51 -14.13
C ILE A 458 0.62 -17.68 -14.68
N MET A 459 1.47 -17.23 -13.77
CA MET A 459 2.62 -16.37 -14.06
C MET A 459 3.90 -17.16 -13.79
N ILE A 460 4.85 -17.08 -14.72
CA ILE A 460 6.22 -17.56 -14.57
C ILE A 460 7.15 -16.35 -14.67
N ASP A 461 8.03 -16.17 -13.69
CA ASP A 461 9.07 -15.17 -13.75
C ASP A 461 10.30 -15.72 -14.48
N VAL A 462 10.68 -15.00 -15.55
CA VAL A 462 11.76 -15.39 -16.45
C VAL A 462 12.93 -14.45 -16.26
N PHE A 463 14.05 -15.00 -15.80
CA PHE A 463 15.26 -14.26 -15.46
C PHE A 463 16.38 -14.58 -16.44
N PRO A 464 16.83 -13.59 -17.25
CA PRO A 464 18.00 -13.77 -18.08
C PRO A 464 19.27 -13.99 -17.25
N TYR A 465 20.14 -14.85 -17.75
CA TYR A 465 21.54 -14.90 -17.37
C TYR A 465 22.43 -14.92 -18.63
N TRP A 466 23.69 -14.54 -18.49
CA TRP A 466 24.65 -14.52 -19.59
C TRP A 466 26.08 -14.77 -19.12
N PHE A 467 26.94 -15.19 -20.04
CA PHE A 467 28.36 -15.39 -19.77
C PHE A 467 29.16 -14.14 -20.16
N ASN A 468 30.16 -13.81 -19.34
CA ASN A 468 31.10 -12.72 -19.59
C ASN A 468 32.37 -12.96 -18.76
N ASN A 469 33.55 -12.88 -19.37
CA ASN A 469 34.83 -12.94 -18.64
C ASN A 469 34.96 -14.16 -17.70
N ASN A 470 34.60 -15.34 -18.19
CA ASN A 470 34.64 -16.60 -17.42
C ASN A 470 33.69 -16.64 -16.20
N GLN A 471 32.73 -15.73 -16.12
CA GLN A 471 31.68 -15.70 -15.11
C GLN A 471 30.31 -15.84 -15.76
N VAL A 472 29.32 -16.26 -14.96
CA VAL A 472 27.91 -16.18 -15.31
C VAL A 472 27.25 -15.06 -14.52
N HIS A 473 26.63 -14.12 -15.21
CA HIS A 473 25.98 -12.96 -14.64
C HIS A 473 24.46 -13.13 -14.65
N LEU A 474 23.84 -12.87 -13.50
CA LEU A 474 22.41 -13.00 -13.28
C LEU A 474 21.96 -12.18 -12.07
N HIS A 475 20.64 -12.07 -11.89
CA HIS A 475 20.09 -11.52 -10.66
C HIS A 475 20.40 -12.45 -9.49
N MET A 476 20.98 -11.89 -8.43
CA MET A 476 21.24 -12.53 -7.14
C MET A 476 20.44 -11.79 -6.05
N GLN A 477 20.85 -11.93 -4.80
CA GLN A 477 20.16 -11.36 -3.64
C GLN A 477 19.80 -9.87 -3.84
N LYS A 478 18.55 -9.51 -3.49
CA LYS A 478 17.97 -8.17 -3.64
C LYS A 478 17.99 -7.65 -5.09
N MET A 479 17.81 -8.54 -6.06
CA MET A 479 17.80 -8.24 -7.50
C MET A 479 19.11 -7.61 -8.02
N LYS A 480 20.23 -7.78 -7.31
CA LYS A 480 21.53 -7.26 -7.78
C LYS A 480 22.12 -8.19 -8.83
N ILE A 481 22.59 -7.63 -9.94
CA ILE A 481 23.38 -8.40 -10.91
C ILE A 481 24.77 -8.66 -10.33
N LYS A 482 25.21 -9.92 -10.33
CA LYS A 482 26.56 -10.34 -9.96
C LYS A 482 27.04 -11.44 -10.89
N GLY A 483 28.35 -11.47 -11.13
CA GLY A 483 29.03 -12.59 -11.76
C GLY A 483 29.36 -13.65 -10.70
N ILE A 484 29.04 -14.91 -10.98
CA ILE A 484 29.45 -16.07 -10.18
C ILE A 484 30.21 -17.06 -11.07
N ASP A 485 30.71 -18.15 -10.49
CA ASP A 485 31.48 -19.14 -11.24
C ASP A 485 30.64 -19.75 -12.37
N LYS A 486 31.14 -19.65 -13.61
CA LYS A 486 30.44 -20.17 -14.79
C LYS A 486 30.22 -21.68 -14.72
N GLN A 487 31.07 -22.42 -13.98
CA GLN A 487 31.01 -23.88 -13.83
C GLN A 487 29.65 -24.34 -13.31
N PHE A 488 28.93 -23.49 -12.58
CA PHE A 488 27.60 -23.81 -12.07
C PHE A 488 26.55 -23.92 -13.20
N PHE A 489 26.83 -23.35 -14.37
CA PHE A 489 25.95 -23.26 -15.53
C PHE A 489 26.54 -23.87 -16.82
N GLU A 490 27.78 -24.37 -16.78
CA GLU A 490 28.41 -25.07 -17.91
C GLU A 490 27.77 -26.46 -18.12
N GLY A 491 26.65 -26.47 -18.84
CA GLY A 491 25.83 -27.65 -19.10
C GLY A 491 24.42 -27.55 -18.51
N ARG A 492 23.71 -28.67 -18.52
CA ARG A 492 22.39 -28.83 -17.92
C ARG A 492 22.26 -30.21 -17.32
N GLU A 493 21.64 -30.24 -16.15
CA GLU A 493 21.12 -31.48 -15.57
C GLU A 493 19.59 -31.47 -15.63
N ASN A 494 18.97 -32.58 -15.25
CA ASN A 494 17.53 -32.64 -15.04
C ASN A 494 17.27 -33.13 -13.62
N ILE A 495 16.33 -32.47 -12.95
CA ILE A 495 15.81 -32.93 -11.65
C ILE A 495 14.37 -33.37 -11.81
N ALA A 496 13.91 -34.26 -10.92
CA ALA A 496 12.50 -34.54 -10.78
C ALA A 496 11.81 -33.36 -10.07
N LEU A 497 10.71 -32.89 -10.63
CA LEU A 497 9.79 -31.98 -9.95
C LEU A 497 8.38 -32.55 -10.16
N TYR A 498 7.85 -33.18 -9.11
CA TYR A 498 6.68 -34.07 -9.20
C TYR A 498 6.90 -35.18 -10.25
N ASP A 499 6.01 -35.32 -11.22
CA ASP A 499 6.03 -36.32 -12.30
C ASP A 499 6.79 -35.86 -13.56
N HIS A 500 7.44 -34.70 -13.52
CA HIS A 500 8.18 -34.14 -14.64
C HIS A 500 9.71 -34.17 -14.41
N LYS A 501 10.46 -34.37 -15.49
CA LYS A 501 11.90 -34.08 -15.55
C LYS A 501 12.10 -32.69 -16.12
N VAL A 502 12.73 -31.81 -15.36
CA VAL A 502 12.89 -30.40 -15.73
C VAL A 502 14.35 -29.99 -15.67
N PRO A 503 14.83 -29.16 -16.61
CA PRO A 503 16.24 -28.80 -16.68
C PRO A 503 16.62 -27.85 -15.55
N VAL A 504 17.82 -28.05 -14.99
CA VAL A 504 18.42 -27.25 -13.92
C VAL A 504 19.85 -26.83 -14.30
N PRO A 505 20.47 -25.85 -13.60
CA PRO A 505 21.89 -25.56 -13.76
C PRO A 505 22.76 -26.82 -13.57
N ALA A 506 23.98 -26.81 -14.11
CA ALA A 506 24.87 -27.97 -14.08
C ALA A 506 25.28 -28.39 -12.66
N ASN A 507 25.39 -27.44 -11.73
CA ASN A 507 25.67 -27.70 -10.33
C ASN A 507 24.65 -26.98 -9.43
N PRO A 508 23.41 -27.50 -9.32
CA PRO A 508 22.31 -26.76 -8.71
C PRO A 508 22.56 -26.47 -7.21
N GLU A 509 23.13 -27.41 -6.46
CA GLU A 509 23.44 -27.21 -5.04
C GLU A 509 24.50 -26.13 -4.80
N GLN A 510 25.53 -26.05 -5.66
CA GLN A 510 26.56 -25.01 -5.56
C GLN A 510 25.99 -23.63 -5.90
N PHE A 511 25.10 -23.56 -6.91
CA PHE A 511 24.37 -22.34 -7.20
C PHE A 511 23.47 -21.91 -6.03
N LEU A 512 22.74 -22.84 -5.41
CA LEU A 512 21.92 -22.56 -4.23
C LEU A 512 22.77 -22.13 -3.02
N LEU A 513 23.95 -22.72 -2.83
CA LEU A 513 24.90 -22.32 -1.79
C LEU A 513 25.40 -20.88 -2.02
N GLU A 514 25.73 -20.51 -3.25
CA GLU A 514 26.17 -19.15 -3.61
C GLU A 514 25.03 -18.13 -3.44
N LEU A 515 23.79 -18.54 -3.75
CA LEU A 515 22.62 -17.68 -3.69
C LEU A 515 22.06 -17.49 -2.26
N TYR A 516 21.92 -18.58 -1.50
CA TYR A 516 21.25 -18.58 -0.19
C TYR A 516 22.23 -18.71 0.99
N GLY A 517 23.50 -19.04 0.73
CA GLY A 517 24.50 -19.30 1.76
C GLY A 517 24.39 -20.71 2.35
N THR A 518 25.20 -21.01 3.36
CA THR A 518 25.29 -22.35 3.99
C THR A 518 23.99 -22.82 4.64
N GLY A 519 23.04 -21.91 4.89
CA GLY A 519 21.72 -22.21 5.44
C GLY A 519 20.67 -22.62 4.42
N TRP A 520 21.00 -22.74 3.13
CA TRP A 520 20.01 -22.96 2.06
C TRP A 520 19.14 -24.20 2.24
N GLY A 521 19.69 -25.26 2.84
CA GLY A 521 18.96 -26.49 3.17
C GLY A 521 17.96 -26.34 4.32
N ILE A 522 17.93 -25.20 5.00
CA ILE A 522 16.99 -24.89 6.09
C ILE A 522 15.91 -23.96 5.55
N SER A 523 14.66 -24.39 5.63
CA SER A 523 13.53 -23.56 5.23
C SER A 523 13.44 -22.28 6.07
N ASP A 524 13.60 -21.13 5.43
CA ASP A 524 13.38 -19.81 6.01
C ASP A 524 12.36 -19.00 5.20
N ARG A 525 11.11 -18.98 5.67
CA ARG A 525 10.01 -18.21 5.09
C ARG A 525 10.27 -16.69 5.08
N PHE A 526 11.18 -16.21 5.93
CA PHE A 526 11.50 -14.80 6.08
C PHE A 526 12.79 -14.40 5.35
N TYR A 527 13.34 -15.27 4.51
CA TYR A 527 14.46 -14.94 3.65
C TYR A 527 14.13 -13.71 2.78
N GLU A 528 15.01 -12.71 2.81
CA GLU A 528 14.83 -11.41 2.15
C GLU A 528 13.55 -10.64 2.53
N TRP A 529 13.13 -10.74 3.79
CA TRP A 529 11.97 -9.98 4.27
C TRP A 529 12.08 -8.47 3.95
N PRO A 530 10.99 -7.80 3.51
CA PRO A 530 11.07 -6.43 2.98
C PRO A 530 11.45 -5.35 4.01
N TRP A 531 11.44 -5.69 5.30
CA TRP A 531 11.94 -4.84 6.39
C TRP A 531 12.70 -5.67 7.44
N PRO A 532 13.55 -5.05 8.26
CA PRO A 532 14.22 -5.78 9.35
C PRO A 532 13.20 -6.33 10.36
N LEU A 533 13.31 -7.62 10.67
CA LEU A 533 12.63 -8.26 11.79
C LEU A 533 13.58 -8.31 13.00
N LYS A 534 13.03 -8.19 14.21
CA LYS A 534 13.81 -8.06 15.46
C LYS A 534 14.34 -9.40 16.00
N ASP A 535 13.87 -10.52 15.46
CA ASP A 535 14.08 -11.89 15.96
C ASP A 535 14.75 -12.84 14.95
#